data_AF-A0A2T6ZA22-F1
#
_entry.id   AF-A0A2T6ZA22-F1
#
_cell.length_a   1.000
_cell.length_b   1.000
_cell.length_c   1.000
_cell.angle_alpha   90.00
_cell.angle_beta   90.00
_cell.angle_gamma   90.00
#
_symmetry.space_group_name_H-M   'P 1'
#
loop_
_entity.id
_entity.type
_entity.pdbx_description
1 polymer ?
#
loop_
_entity_poly.entity_id
_entity_poly.type
_entity_poly.pdbx_seq_one_letter_code
_entity_poly.pdbx_strand_id
1 'polypeptide(L)'
;MLSLRFAILIIPSLLILSMLCVAQGVPETIRPPGTSPQGCIDSYPETIGFKAADSPLAVSVVETHCIQPGSLRMSLQNGVLVDHHGRIGSIVANRQFQFDGPPAQAGAIYTGGWSICPDNSIALGPQKQFYACASGNFENIYDMMIAKYCQPIFINIVHLVEC
;
A
#
# COMPACT_ATOMS: atom_id res chain seq x y z
N MET A 1 -54.22 -2.71 58.36
CA MET A 1 -54.30 -2.65 56.88
C MET A 1 -53.01 -2.01 56.38
N LEU A 2 -52.01 -2.83 56.05
CA LEU A 2 -50.68 -2.37 55.65
C LEU A 2 -50.62 -2.36 54.11
N SER A 3 -50.68 -1.17 53.52
CA SER A 3 -50.71 -0.97 52.06
C SER A 3 -49.31 -1.15 51.48
N LEU A 4 -49.01 -2.35 50.97
CA LEU A 4 -47.78 -2.64 50.23
C LEU A 4 -47.90 -2.02 48.82
N ARG A 5 -47.24 -0.89 48.58
CA ARG A 5 -47.14 -0.30 47.24
C ARG A 5 -45.95 -0.92 46.50
N PHE A 6 -46.23 -1.81 45.56
CA PHE A 6 -45.24 -2.29 44.59
C PHE A 6 -44.88 -1.15 43.64
N ALA A 7 -43.69 -0.58 43.81
CA ALA A 7 -43.10 0.30 42.80
C ALA A 7 -42.52 -0.59 41.69
N ILE A 8 -43.23 -0.71 40.58
CA ILE A 8 -42.75 -1.39 39.36
C ILE A 8 -41.68 -0.48 38.75
N LEU A 9 -40.41 -0.80 38.97
CA LEU A 9 -39.30 -0.18 38.24
C LEU A 9 -39.34 -0.71 36.80
N ILE A 10 -39.91 0.08 35.89
CA ILE A 10 -39.79 -0.17 34.45
C ILE A 10 -38.38 0.32 34.08
N ILE A 11 -37.42 -0.61 34.05
CA ILE A 11 -36.09 -0.35 33.51
C ILE A 11 -36.27 -0.20 32.01
N PRO A 12 -36.05 0.98 31.41
CA PRO A 12 -36.14 1.11 29.97
C PRO A 12 -35.01 0.27 29.38
N SER A 13 -35.38 -0.75 28.63
CA SER A 13 -34.44 -1.65 27.96
C SER A 13 -33.47 -0.80 27.15
N LEU A 14 -32.22 -0.75 27.62
CA LEU A 14 -31.14 0.00 27.00
C LEU A 14 -30.89 -0.64 25.62
N LEU A 15 -31.45 -0.03 24.57
CA LEU A 15 -31.08 -0.33 23.18
C LEU A 15 -29.61 0.05 23.03
N ILE A 16 -28.72 -0.93 23.24
CA ILE A 16 -27.31 -0.82 22.89
C ILE A 16 -27.29 -0.77 21.37
N LEU A 17 -27.28 0.45 20.83
CA LEU A 17 -27.01 0.69 19.42
C LEU A 17 -25.57 0.25 19.19
N SER A 18 -25.37 -0.99 18.73
CA SER A 18 -24.07 -1.48 18.30
C SER A 18 -23.58 -0.58 17.18
N MET A 19 -22.70 0.37 17.50
CA MET A 19 -21.98 1.14 16.49
C MET A 19 -21.13 0.16 15.70
N LEU A 20 -21.60 -0.22 14.50
CA LEU A 20 -20.71 -0.82 13.52
C LEU A 20 -19.72 0.27 13.12
N CYS A 21 -18.48 0.11 13.56
CA CYS A 21 -17.37 0.92 13.07
C CYS A 21 -17.17 0.56 11.59
N VAL A 22 -17.74 1.34 10.68
CA VAL A 22 -17.56 1.14 9.25
C VAL A 22 -16.18 1.69 8.91
N ALA A 23 -15.24 0.81 8.54
CA ALA A 23 -13.94 1.23 8.06
C ALA A 23 -14.13 2.13 6.82
N GLN A 24 -13.73 3.40 6.91
CA GLN A 24 -13.94 4.41 5.87
C GLN A 24 -12.98 4.28 4.67
N GLY A 25 -12.30 3.14 4.52
CA GLY A 25 -11.30 2.97 3.47
C GLY A 25 -11.90 2.71 2.10
N VAL A 26 -11.03 2.72 1.09
CA VAL A 26 -11.39 2.50 -0.32
C VAL A 26 -11.39 0.99 -0.61
N PRO A 27 -12.55 0.37 -0.90
CA PRO A 27 -12.62 -1.07 -1.23
C PRO A 27 -12.34 -1.36 -2.71
N GLU A 28 -12.46 -0.36 -3.60
CA GLU A 28 -12.27 -0.50 -5.04
C GLU A 28 -10.80 -0.34 -5.45
N THR A 29 -10.41 -1.05 -6.51
CA THR A 29 -9.11 -0.87 -7.16
C THR A 29 -9.14 0.37 -8.07
N ILE A 30 -8.55 1.47 -7.62
CA ILE A 30 -8.38 2.71 -8.39
C ILE A 30 -7.02 2.68 -9.07
N ARG A 31 -7.01 2.84 -10.41
CA ARG A 31 -5.80 2.79 -11.25
C ARG A 31 -5.55 4.17 -11.89
N PRO A 32 -4.28 4.57 -12.09
CA PRO A 32 -3.97 5.74 -12.91
C PRO A 32 -4.47 5.57 -14.34
N PRO A 33 -4.77 6.67 -15.06
CA PRO A 33 -5.08 6.61 -16.48
C PRO A 33 -3.87 6.14 -17.31
N GLY A 34 -4.14 5.43 -18.40
CA GLY A 34 -3.12 4.88 -19.29
C GLY A 34 -2.84 3.39 -19.04
N THR A 35 -1.89 2.83 -19.79
CA THR A 35 -1.47 1.43 -19.70
C THR A 35 -0.05 1.35 -19.14
N SER A 36 0.29 0.20 -18.57
CA SER A 36 1.66 -0.08 -18.17
C SER A 36 2.63 0.02 -19.36
N PRO A 37 3.92 0.35 -19.11
CA PRO A 37 4.92 0.33 -20.16
C PRO A 37 5.04 -1.05 -20.83
N GLN A 38 5.56 -1.06 -22.06
CA GLN A 38 5.68 -2.29 -22.85
C GLN A 38 6.49 -3.35 -22.11
N GLY A 39 5.94 -4.57 -22.04
CA GLY A 39 6.59 -5.72 -21.42
C GLY A 39 6.43 -5.80 -19.90
N CYS A 40 5.81 -4.80 -19.25
CA CYS A 40 5.52 -4.90 -17.82
C CYS A 40 4.30 -5.81 -17.57
N ILE A 41 4.40 -6.63 -16.52
CA ILE A 41 3.37 -7.58 -16.10
C ILE A 41 2.73 -7.13 -14.78
N ASP A 42 1.43 -7.34 -14.62
CA ASP A 42 0.66 -6.89 -13.46
C ASP A 42 0.45 -7.96 -12.39
N SER A 43 1.02 -9.15 -12.61
CA SER A 43 0.99 -10.29 -11.70
C SER A 43 2.37 -10.94 -11.69
N TYR A 44 2.93 -11.18 -10.51
CA TYR A 44 4.25 -11.75 -10.35
C TYR A 44 4.17 -12.95 -9.39
N PRO A 45 4.70 -14.12 -9.78
CA PRO A 45 4.46 -15.37 -9.04
C PRO A 45 5.15 -15.43 -7.68
N GLU A 46 6.25 -14.70 -7.52
CA GLU A 46 7.09 -14.77 -6.32
C GLU A 46 6.83 -13.61 -5.36
N THR A 47 7.18 -13.82 -4.09
CA THR A 47 7.23 -12.74 -3.11
C THR A 47 8.49 -11.92 -3.34
N ILE A 48 8.31 -10.61 -3.39
CA ILE A 48 9.37 -9.65 -3.68
C ILE A 48 9.52 -8.64 -2.55
N GLY A 49 10.70 -8.05 -2.46
CA GLY A 49 10.93 -6.78 -1.76
C GLY A 49 11.21 -5.67 -2.76
N PHE A 50 11.46 -4.46 -2.25
CA PHE A 50 11.83 -3.30 -3.05
C PHE A 50 13.13 -2.66 -2.60
N LYS A 51 13.83 -2.07 -3.58
CA LYS A 51 15.02 -1.25 -3.38
C LYS A 51 14.94 -0.02 -4.28
N ALA A 52 15.17 1.16 -3.69
CA ALA A 52 15.29 2.39 -4.46
C ALA A 52 16.62 2.42 -5.25
N ALA A 53 16.60 3.01 -6.45
CA ALA A 53 17.76 3.23 -7.29
C ALA A 53 17.70 4.61 -7.93
N ASP A 54 18.85 5.29 -8.02
CA ASP A 54 18.95 6.65 -8.57
C ASP A 54 18.83 6.68 -10.11
N SER A 55 18.98 5.54 -10.76
CA SER A 55 18.83 5.40 -12.20
C SER A 55 18.18 4.05 -12.55
N PRO A 56 17.56 3.93 -13.74
CA PRO A 56 17.08 2.64 -14.23
C PRO A 56 18.26 1.67 -14.29
N LEU A 57 18.10 0.47 -13.72
CA LEU A 57 19.16 -0.53 -13.79
C LEU A 57 19.31 -0.97 -15.26
N ALA A 58 20.55 -0.93 -15.75
CA ALA A 58 20.89 -1.51 -17.05
C ALA A 58 20.93 -3.06 -17.01
N VAL A 59 20.84 -3.65 -15.81
CA VAL A 59 21.08 -5.07 -15.56
C VAL A 59 19.75 -5.78 -15.31
N SER A 60 19.44 -6.77 -16.14
CA SER A 60 18.22 -7.59 -16.08
C SER A 60 18.22 -8.64 -14.95
N VAL A 61 19.25 -8.67 -14.10
CA VAL A 61 19.35 -9.62 -13.00
C VAL A 61 18.65 -9.04 -11.78
N VAL A 62 17.67 -9.76 -11.24
CA VAL A 62 17.02 -9.41 -9.97
C VAL A 62 18.01 -9.69 -8.84
N GLU A 63 18.26 -8.71 -7.98
CA GLU A 63 19.09 -8.91 -6.80
C GLU A 63 18.40 -9.83 -5.79
N THR A 64 19.16 -10.72 -5.15
CA THR A 64 18.68 -11.54 -4.04
C THR A 64 19.16 -10.98 -2.71
N HIS A 65 18.25 -10.84 -1.74
CA HIS A 65 18.51 -10.34 -0.41
C HIS A 65 17.98 -11.32 0.64
N CYS A 66 18.69 -11.45 1.77
CA CYS A 66 18.20 -12.25 2.89
C CYS A 66 17.02 -11.55 3.57
N ILE A 67 16.03 -12.33 3.99
CA ILE A 67 14.94 -11.82 4.83
C ILE A 67 15.52 -11.38 6.18
N GLN A 68 15.12 -10.18 6.62
CA GLN A 68 15.48 -9.62 7.92
C GLN A 68 14.21 -9.23 8.69
N PRO A 69 14.27 -9.10 10.02
CA PRO A 69 13.17 -8.52 10.79
C PRO A 69 12.79 -7.15 10.23
N GLY A 70 11.54 -7.00 9.80
CA GLY A 70 11.03 -5.78 9.19
C GLY A 70 11.20 -5.68 7.67
N SER A 71 11.76 -6.70 7.00
CA SER A 71 11.79 -6.74 5.53
C SER A 71 10.39 -6.60 4.94
N LEU A 72 10.21 -5.60 4.09
CA LEU A 72 8.98 -5.41 3.34
C LEU A 72 8.89 -6.50 2.26
N ARG A 73 8.11 -7.53 2.57
CA ARG A 73 7.71 -8.60 1.65
C ARG A 73 6.34 -8.30 1.08
N MET A 74 6.17 -8.46 -0.23
CA MET A 74 4.91 -8.20 -0.91
C MET A 74 4.67 -9.13 -2.10
N SER A 75 3.41 -9.19 -2.50
CA SER A 75 2.94 -9.86 -3.70
C SER A 75 2.31 -8.85 -4.65
N LEU A 76 2.42 -9.14 -5.95
CA LEU A 76 1.76 -8.37 -7.01
C LEU A 76 0.77 -9.29 -7.72
N GLN A 77 -0.52 -8.95 -7.68
CA GLN A 77 -1.56 -9.71 -8.39
C GLN A 77 -2.59 -8.76 -9.01
N ASN A 78 -2.88 -8.92 -10.30
CA ASN A 78 -3.86 -8.11 -11.05
C ASN A 78 -3.69 -6.59 -10.87
N GLY A 79 -2.44 -6.15 -10.75
CA GLY A 79 -2.04 -4.77 -10.56
C GLY A 79 -2.21 -4.24 -9.14
N VAL A 80 -2.44 -5.10 -8.14
CA VAL A 80 -2.55 -4.75 -6.72
C VAL A 80 -1.32 -5.27 -5.97
N LEU A 81 -0.65 -4.38 -5.25
CA LEU A 81 0.44 -4.73 -4.34
C LEU A 81 -0.12 -4.97 -2.93
N VAL A 82 0.23 -6.11 -2.33
CA VAL A 82 -0.18 -6.47 -0.98
C VAL A 82 1.04 -6.92 -0.19
N ASP A 83 1.31 -6.29 0.96
CA ASP A 83 2.41 -6.71 1.82
C ASP A 83 2.07 -7.95 2.66
N HIS A 84 3.06 -8.50 3.34
CA HIS A 84 2.90 -9.67 4.20
C HIS A 84 2.00 -9.48 5.44
N HIS A 85 1.57 -8.25 5.74
CA HIS A 85 0.55 -7.97 6.75
C HIS A 85 -0.85 -7.86 6.15
N GLY A 86 -0.99 -8.08 4.83
CA GLY A 86 -2.26 -7.96 4.11
C GLY A 86 -2.63 -6.53 3.74
N ARG A 87 -1.72 -5.56 3.95
CA ARG A 87 -1.98 -4.14 3.66
C ARG A 87 -1.80 -3.86 2.17
N ILE A 88 -2.60 -2.93 1.65
CA ILE A 88 -2.62 -2.55 0.23
C ILE A 88 -1.60 -1.44 -0.01
N GLY A 89 -0.67 -1.67 -0.95
CA GLY A 89 0.24 -0.67 -1.46
C GLY A 89 -0.52 0.35 -2.31
N SER A 90 -0.57 1.60 -1.85
CA SER A 90 -1.40 2.65 -2.42
C SER A 90 -0.68 4.00 -2.50
N ILE A 91 -1.11 4.83 -3.44
CA ILE A 91 -0.80 6.26 -3.45
C ILE A 91 -1.91 6.99 -2.71
N VAL A 92 -1.59 7.64 -1.61
CA VAL A 92 -2.56 8.37 -0.77
C VAL A 92 -2.70 9.84 -1.17
N ALA A 93 -3.62 10.56 -0.53
CA ALA A 93 -4.02 11.92 -0.88
C ALA A 93 -2.84 12.92 -0.97
N ASN A 94 -1.80 12.74 -0.14
CA ASN A 94 -0.59 13.57 -0.17
C ASN A 94 0.49 13.06 -1.15
N ARG A 95 0.14 12.13 -2.05
CA ARG A 95 0.99 11.50 -3.09
C ARG A 95 2.00 10.47 -2.60
N GLN A 96 1.99 10.17 -1.30
CA GLN A 96 2.89 9.19 -0.72
C GLN A 96 2.50 7.77 -1.14
N PHE A 97 3.49 6.94 -1.47
CA PHE A 97 3.36 5.50 -1.56
C PHE A 97 3.46 4.88 -0.16
N GLN A 98 2.41 4.17 0.26
CA GLN A 98 2.36 3.52 1.58
C GLN A 98 1.50 2.26 1.56
N PHE A 99 1.62 1.46 2.62
CA PHE A 99 0.83 0.25 2.83
C PHE A 99 -0.14 0.45 4.00
N ASP A 100 -1.45 0.32 3.74
CA ASP A 100 -2.51 0.44 4.75
C ASP A 100 -3.68 -0.51 4.46
N GLY A 101 -4.60 -0.68 5.41
CA GLY A 101 -5.82 -1.46 5.23
C GLY A 101 -5.67 -2.98 5.37
N PRO A 102 -6.63 -3.77 4.87
CA PRO A 102 -7.80 -3.37 4.07
C PRO A 102 -9.01 -2.88 4.90
N PRO A 103 -9.89 -2.03 4.35
CA PRO A 103 -9.77 -1.34 3.06
C PRO A 103 -8.61 -0.33 3.05
N ALA A 104 -8.07 0.01 1.88
CA ALA A 104 -6.97 0.97 1.77
C ALA A 104 -7.37 2.32 2.41
N GLN A 105 -6.39 3.14 2.80
CA GLN A 105 -6.65 4.40 3.50
C GLN A 105 -7.75 5.23 2.82
N ALA A 106 -8.65 5.82 3.61
CA ALA A 106 -9.63 6.78 3.11
C ALA A 106 -8.93 7.90 2.33
N GLY A 107 -9.43 8.19 1.12
CA GLY A 107 -8.81 9.18 0.22
C GLY A 107 -7.57 8.70 -0.53
N ALA A 108 -7.30 7.38 -0.56
CA ALA A 108 -6.32 6.82 -1.48
C ALA A 108 -6.67 7.18 -2.93
N ILE A 109 -5.67 7.67 -3.67
CA ILE A 109 -5.80 8.10 -5.07
C ILE A 109 -5.65 6.89 -5.98
N TYR A 110 -4.69 6.00 -5.70
CA TYR A 110 -4.47 4.76 -6.44
C TYR A 110 -4.28 3.60 -5.48
N THR A 111 -5.05 2.54 -5.66
CA THR A 111 -4.98 1.29 -4.89
C THR A 111 -4.58 0.11 -5.79
N GLY A 112 -4.31 0.38 -7.06
CA GLY A 112 -3.72 -0.56 -8.01
C GLY A 112 -3.19 0.13 -9.26
N GLY A 113 -2.96 -0.66 -10.31
CA GLY A 113 -2.25 -0.22 -11.50
C GLY A 113 -0.74 -0.41 -11.41
N TRP A 114 -0.28 -1.20 -10.44
CA TRP A 114 1.12 -1.60 -10.30
C TRP A 114 1.50 -2.63 -11.36
N SER A 115 2.74 -2.59 -11.84
CA SER A 115 3.31 -3.62 -12.71
C SER A 115 4.82 -3.73 -12.52
N ILE A 116 5.42 -4.84 -12.92
CA ILE A 116 6.87 -5.06 -12.92
C ILE A 116 7.34 -5.15 -14.36
N CYS A 117 8.39 -4.40 -14.69
CA CYS A 117 8.92 -4.24 -16.03
C CYS A 117 10.13 -5.16 -16.29
N PRO A 118 10.54 -5.36 -17.56
CA PRO A 118 11.64 -6.26 -17.91
C PRO A 118 13.01 -5.90 -17.31
N ASP A 119 13.20 -4.64 -16.90
CA ASP A 119 14.39 -4.16 -16.19
C ASP A 119 14.26 -4.26 -14.66
N ASN A 120 13.32 -5.07 -14.18
CA ASN A 120 13.04 -5.33 -12.76
C ASN A 120 12.53 -4.12 -11.96
N SER A 121 12.25 -3.01 -12.62
CA SER A 121 11.63 -1.86 -11.98
C SER A 121 10.11 -2.01 -11.91
N ILE A 122 9.48 -1.37 -10.93
CA ILE A 122 8.02 -1.27 -10.87
C ILE A 122 7.53 -0.03 -11.60
N ALA A 123 6.32 -0.14 -12.16
CA ALA A 123 5.57 0.95 -12.74
C ALA A 123 4.23 1.12 -12.03
N LEU A 124 3.71 2.35 -12.07
CA LEU A 124 2.36 2.71 -11.63
C LEU A 124 1.64 3.35 -12.82
N GLY A 125 0.67 2.65 -13.42
CA GLY A 125 0.14 3.05 -14.72
C GLY A 125 1.28 3.20 -15.74
N PRO A 126 1.36 4.31 -16.51
CA PRO A 126 2.39 4.50 -17.53
C PRO A 126 3.77 4.93 -16.99
N GLN A 127 3.90 5.26 -15.71
CA GLN A 127 5.14 5.84 -15.15
C GLN A 127 5.98 4.81 -14.39
N LYS A 128 7.30 4.98 -14.46
CA LYS A 128 8.30 4.19 -13.71
C LYS A 128 9.12 5.01 -12.72
N GLN A 129 9.13 6.33 -12.90
CA GLN A 129 9.88 7.25 -12.05
C GLN A 129 9.03 7.63 -10.84
N PHE A 130 9.64 7.54 -9.66
CA PHE A 130 9.11 7.98 -8.38
C PHE A 130 10.03 9.04 -7.79
N TYR A 131 9.69 9.54 -6.60
CA TYR A 131 10.47 10.56 -5.92
C TYR A 131 10.69 10.20 -4.46
N ALA A 132 11.93 10.20 -4.01
CA ALA A 132 12.29 10.03 -2.61
C ALA A 132 12.48 11.41 -1.97
N CYS A 133 11.86 11.62 -0.81
CA CYS A 133 12.01 12.85 -0.04
C CYS A 133 12.39 12.51 1.40
N ALA A 134 13.50 13.08 1.87
CA ALA A 134 13.96 12.90 3.25
C ALA A 134 12.91 13.33 4.28
N SER A 135 12.73 12.51 5.32
CA SER A 135 11.85 12.71 6.46
C SER A 135 12.54 12.21 7.73
N GLY A 136 13.36 13.07 8.33
CA GLY A 136 14.21 12.68 9.46
C GLY A 136 15.28 11.68 9.02
N ASN A 137 15.22 10.44 9.53
CA ASN A 137 16.22 9.39 9.28
C ASN A 137 15.82 8.39 8.18
N PHE A 138 14.71 8.64 7.49
CA PHE A 138 14.21 7.78 6.42
C PHE A 138 13.67 8.63 5.26
N GLU A 139 13.39 7.99 4.13
CA GLU A 139 12.82 8.63 2.96
C GLU A 139 11.40 8.15 2.72
N ASN A 140 10.51 9.09 2.42
CA ASN A 140 9.18 8.78 1.91
C ASN A 140 9.22 8.77 0.39
N ILE A 141 8.49 7.83 -0.21
CA ILE A 141 8.38 7.68 -1.65
C ILE A 141 7.07 8.30 -2.13
N TYR A 142 7.13 9.01 -3.25
CA TYR A 142 5.99 9.69 -3.85
C TYR A 142 5.89 9.36 -5.33
N ASP A 143 4.67 9.35 -5.85
CA ASP A 143 4.40 9.11 -7.27
C ASP A 143 4.62 10.36 -8.14
N MET A 144 4.82 11.53 -7.52
CA MET A 144 5.23 12.77 -8.17
C MET A 144 6.10 13.63 -7.26
N MET A 145 6.81 14.61 -7.84
CA MET A 145 7.66 15.52 -7.08
C MET A 145 6.80 16.48 -6.24
N ILE A 146 6.80 16.29 -4.91
CA ILE A 146 6.04 17.14 -3.98
C ILE A 146 6.86 18.32 -3.42
N ALA A 147 8.19 18.26 -3.49
CA ALA A 147 9.08 19.30 -2.99
C ALA A 147 10.41 19.33 -3.76
N LYS A 148 11.07 20.49 -3.74
CA LYS A 148 12.33 20.73 -4.49
C LYS A 148 13.51 19.87 -4.02
N TYR A 149 13.49 19.41 -2.77
CA TYR A 149 14.56 18.59 -2.21
C TYR A 149 14.40 17.10 -2.52
N CYS A 150 13.26 16.69 -3.10
CA CYS A 150 13.04 15.30 -3.47
C CYS A 150 13.90 14.91 -4.68
N GLN A 151 14.45 13.71 -4.65
CA GLN A 151 15.25 13.17 -5.74
C GLN A 151 14.44 12.17 -6.58
N PRO A 152 14.58 12.18 -7.91
CA PRO A 152 13.97 11.15 -8.74
C PRO A 152 14.62 9.80 -8.45
N ILE A 153 13.80 8.77 -8.33
CA ILE A 153 14.23 7.39 -8.11
C ILE A 153 13.43 6.43 -8.99
N PHE A 154 13.96 5.23 -9.14
CA PHE A 154 13.27 4.04 -9.62
C PHE A 154 13.20 3.04 -8.47
N ILE A 155 12.18 2.19 -8.49
CA ILE A 155 12.01 1.16 -7.46
C ILE A 155 12.18 -0.18 -8.16
N ASN A 156 13.22 -0.92 -7.79
CA ASN A 156 13.49 -2.24 -8.33
C ASN A 156 12.99 -3.31 -7.38
N ILE A 157 12.54 -4.42 -7.95
CA ILE A 157 12.24 -5.62 -7.20
C ILE A 157 13.54 -6.28 -6.74
N VAL A 158 13.48 -6.90 -5.57
CA VAL A 158 14.49 -7.83 -5.08
C VAL A 158 13.83 -9.14 -4.69
N HIS A 159 14.50 -10.25 -4.93
CA HIS A 159 14.09 -11.55 -4.41
C HIS A 159 14.48 -11.65 -2.95
N LEU A 160 13.56 -12.15 -2.13
CA LEU A 160 13.78 -12.33 -0.71
C LEU A 160 13.86 -13.82 -0.40
N VAL A 161 14.98 -14.24 0.19
CA VAL A 161 15.24 -15.65 0.54
C VAL A 161 15.49 -15.79 2.03
N GLU A 162 15.15 -16.97 2.56
CA GLU A 162 15.59 -17.36 3.90
C GLU A 162 17.09 -17.63 3.87
N CYS A 163 17.78 -17.03 4.83
CA CYS A 163 19.17 -17.22 5.18
C CYS A 163 19.20 -17.53 6.68
#